data_AF-A0A2N5X0F3-F1
#
_entry.id   AF-A0A2N5X0F3-F1
#
_cell.length_a   1.000
_cell.length_b   1.000
_cell.length_c   1.000
_cell.angle_alpha   90.00
_cell.angle_beta   90.00
_cell.angle_gamma   90.00
#
_symmetry.space_group_name_H-M   'P 1'
#
loop_
_entity.id
_entity.type
_entity.pdbx_description
1 polymer ?
#
loop_
_entity_poly.entity_id
_entity_poly.type
_entity_poly.pdbx_seq_one_letter_code
_entity_poly.pdbx_strand_id
1 'polypeptide(L)' 'MKAKDFDKKFDQGKDDIIEDLDLSTAKRPNQTPRRVNVDFPEWMIVSLDKEAARLGVTRQSIIKVWLAERLERPALNK' A
#
# COMPACT_ATOMS: atom_id res chain seq x y z
N MET A 1 9.30 -30.54 -2.87
CA MET A 1 8.37 -31.45 -3.60
C MET A 1 8.56 -31.33 -5.11
N LYS A 2 8.04 -32.25 -5.92
CA LYS A 2 7.99 -32.07 -7.39
C LYS A 2 6.80 -31.16 -7.75
N ALA A 3 6.94 -30.35 -8.80
CA ALA A 3 5.91 -29.39 -9.23
C ALA A 3 4.52 -30.03 -9.42
N LYS A 4 4.46 -31.22 -10.02
CA LYS A 4 3.20 -31.95 -10.26
C LYS A 4 2.45 -32.32 -8.97
N ASP A 5 3.18 -32.58 -7.88
CA ASP A 5 2.57 -32.92 -6.59
C ASP A 5 2.06 -31.67 -5.87
N PHE A 6 2.71 -30.51 -6.12
CA PHE A 6 2.26 -29.21 -5.63
C PHE A 6 0.99 -28.77 -6.34
N ASP A 7 0.98 -28.80 -7.67
CA ASP A 7 -0.19 -28.42 -8.49
C ASP A 7 -1.42 -29.23 -8.07
N LYS A 8 -1.25 -30.55 -7.89
CA LYS A 8 -2.34 -31.42 -7.44
C LYS A 8 -2.85 -31.08 -6.03
N LYS A 9 -1.97 -30.70 -5.10
CA LYS A 9 -2.39 -30.27 -3.75
C LYS A 9 -3.11 -28.92 -3.79
N PHE A 10 -2.59 -27.97 -4.58
CA PHE A 10 -3.16 -26.64 -4.79
C PHE A 10 -4.57 -26.72 -5.39
N ASP A 11 -4.73 -27.45 -6.49
CA ASP A 11 -6.01 -27.60 -7.20
C ASP A 11 -7.08 -28.34 -6.37
N GLN A 12 -6.65 -29.14 -5.40
CA GLN A 12 -7.54 -29.85 -4.47
C GLN A 12 -8.04 -28.96 -3.31
N GLY A 13 -7.65 -27.68 -3.26
CA GLY A 13 -8.08 -26.74 -2.23
C GLY A 13 -7.60 -27.13 -0.83
N LYS A 14 -6.47 -27.82 -0.73
CA LYS A 14 -5.87 -28.14 0.57
C LYS A 14 -5.15 -26.91 1.11
N ASP A 15 -5.58 -26.40 2.26
CA ASP A 15 -5.08 -25.17 2.89
C ASP A 15 -3.57 -25.22 3.29
N ASP A 16 -2.98 -26.42 3.33
CA ASP A 16 -1.63 -26.70 3.88
C ASP A 16 -0.47 -26.64 2.88
N ILE A 17 -0.61 -25.91 1.76
CA ILE A 17 0.50 -25.73 0.81
C ILE A 17 1.55 -24.72 1.30
N ILE A 18 1.25 -23.95 2.34
CA ILE A 18 2.13 -22.89 2.85
C ILE A 18 3.41 -23.50 3.45
N GLU A 19 3.33 -24.67 4.08
CA GLU A 19 4.49 -25.38 4.64
C GLU A 19 5.47 -25.87 3.57
N ASP A 20 4.98 -26.07 2.34
CA ASP A 20 5.76 -26.50 1.19
C ASP A 20 6.44 -25.31 0.46
N LEU A 21 6.13 -24.05 0.83
CA LEU A 21 6.70 -22.84 0.22
C LEU A 21 7.94 -22.34 0.98
N ASP A 22 9.01 -22.05 0.24
CA ASP A 22 10.15 -21.31 0.79
C ASP A 22 9.82 -19.80 0.88
N LEU A 23 9.37 -19.37 2.05
CA LEU A 23 9.02 -17.98 2.34
C LEU A 23 10.22 -17.13 2.76
N SER A 24 11.44 -17.65 2.78
CA SER A 24 12.63 -16.90 3.21
C SER A 24 12.89 -15.64 2.37
N THR A 25 12.40 -15.63 1.13
CA THR A 25 12.48 -14.50 0.20
C THR A 25 11.16 -13.77 -0.01
N ALA A 26 10.09 -14.19 0.68
CA ALA A 26 8.78 -13.57 0.57
C ALA A 26 8.84 -12.12 1.08
N LYS A 27 8.45 -11.18 0.21
CA LYS A 27 8.44 -9.74 0.53
C LYS A 27 7.14 -9.16 0.03
N ARG A 28 6.56 -8.26 0.82
CA ARG A 28 5.43 -7.44 0.37
C ARG A 28 5.99 -6.27 -0.47
N PRO A 29 5.69 -6.20 -1.78
CA PRO A 29 6.10 -5.07 -2.59
C PRO A 29 5.55 -3.76 -2.01
N ASN A 30 6.22 -2.64 -2.30
CA ASN A 30 5.80 -1.29 -1.87
C ASN A 30 5.79 -1.03 -0.35
N GLN A 31 6.46 -1.87 0.45
CA GLN A 31 6.61 -1.60 1.89
C GLN A 31 7.71 -0.61 2.23
N THR A 32 8.69 -0.39 1.35
CA THR A 32 9.82 0.48 1.64
C THR A 32 9.41 1.95 1.48
N PRO A 33 9.33 2.75 2.58
CA PRO A 33 9.02 4.16 2.46
C PRO A 33 10.18 4.90 1.79
N ARG A 34 9.87 5.69 0.75
CA ARG A 34 10.83 6.62 0.14
C ARG A 34 10.51 8.04 0.61
N ARG A 35 11.53 8.76 1.10
CA ARG A 35 11.39 10.18 1.46
C ARG A 35 11.38 11.04 0.20
N VAL A 36 10.45 11.99 0.13
CA VAL A 36 10.33 12.99 -0.92
C VAL A 36 10.15 14.34 -0.26
N ASN A 37 10.88 15.36 -0.73
CA ASN A 37 10.76 16.74 -0.26
C ASN A 37 9.94 17.53 -1.29
N VAL A 38 9.00 18.33 -0.82
CA VAL A 38 8.12 19.17 -1.65
C VAL A 38 7.90 20.49 -0.93
N ASP A 39 8.05 21.59 -1.65
CA ASP A 39 7.71 22.92 -1.15
C ASP A 39 6.25 23.25 -1.45
N PHE A 40 5.59 23.87 -0.47
CA PHE A 40 4.19 24.29 -0.58
C PHE A 40 4.07 25.79 -0.31
N PRO A 41 3.19 26.51 -1.05
CA PRO A 41 2.85 27.89 -0.70
C PRO A 41 2.26 27.98 0.71
N GLU A 42 2.49 29.10 1.40
CA GLU A 42 2.03 29.32 2.77
C GLU A 42 0.53 29.11 2.94
N TRP A 43 -0.29 29.65 2.02
CA TRP A 43 -1.75 29.49 2.05
C TRP A 43 -2.19 28.02 2.03
N MET A 44 -1.42 27.16 1.35
CA MET A 44 -1.73 25.73 1.25
C MET A 44 -1.39 25.02 2.56
N ILE A 45 -0.27 25.36 3.20
CA ILE A 45 0.12 24.81 4.51
C ILE A 45 -0.93 25.14 5.56
N VAL A 46 -1.37 26.40 5.62
CA VAL A 46 -2.41 26.85 6.55
C VAL A 46 -3.73 26.08 6.33
N SER A 47 -4.12 25.87 5.07
CA SER A 47 -5.31 25.10 4.74
C SER A 47 -5.19 23.62 5.18
N LEU A 48 -4.05 22.99 4.90
CA LEU A 48 -3.75 21.61 5.30
C LEU A 48 -3.76 21.45 6.82
N ASP A 49 -3.22 22.42 7.57
CA ASP A 49 -3.19 22.39 9.04
C ASP A 49 -4.57 22.48 9.65
N LYS A 50 -5.41 23.39 9.14
CA LYS A 50 -6.79 23.53 9.59
C LYS A 50 -7.55 22.21 9.42
N GLU A 51 -7.36 21.55 8.29
CA GLU A 51 -8.05 20.31 7.98
C GLU A 51 -7.51 19.11 8.78
N ALA A 52 -6.19 19.04 8.94
CA ALA A 52 -5.53 18.06 9.79
C ALA A 52 -6.01 18.17 11.25
N ALA A 53 -6.11 19.40 11.78
CA ALA A 53 -6.64 19.67 13.10
C ALA A 53 -8.12 19.29 13.24
N ARG A 54 -8.95 19.61 12.24
CA ARG A 54 -10.38 19.24 12.20
C ARG A 54 -10.59 17.73 12.29
N LEU A 55 -9.71 16.95 11.66
CA LEU A 55 -9.77 15.48 11.63
C LEU A 55 -8.95 14.82 12.74
N GLY A 56 -8.21 15.58 13.55
CA GLY A 56 -7.35 15.05 14.61
C GLY A 56 -6.17 14.24 14.09
N VAL A 57 -5.66 14.54 12.90
CA VAL A 57 -4.55 13.85 12.25
C VAL A 57 -3.38 14.80 11.99
N THR A 58 -2.23 14.25 11.59
CA THR A 58 -1.08 15.08 11.19
C THR A 58 -1.22 15.58 9.76
N ARG A 59 -0.53 16.68 9.45
CA ARG A 59 -0.40 17.21 8.08
C ARG A 59 0.09 16.16 7.08
N GLN A 60 1.02 15.29 7.48
CA GLN A 60 1.52 14.21 6.62
C GLN A 60 0.44 13.17 6.32
N SER A 61 -0.40 12.83 7.30
CA SER A 61 -1.49 11.88 7.10
C SER A 61 -2.54 12.39 6.11
N ILE A 62 -2.94 13.67 6.22
CA ILE A 62 -3.92 14.25 5.27
C ILE A 62 -3.35 14.30 3.84
N ILE A 63 -2.08 14.70 3.68
CA ILE A 63 -1.40 14.71 2.37
C ILE A 63 -1.38 13.30 1.76
N LYS A 64 -1.07 12.28 2.56
CA LYS A 64 -1.00 10.89 2.10
C LYS A 64 -2.36 10.38 1.62
N VAL A 65 -3.43 10.65 2.38
CA VAL A 65 -4.79 10.19 2.04
C VAL A 65 -5.28 10.85 0.76
N TRP A 66 -5.19 12.17 0.66
CA TRP A 66 -5.64 12.89 -0.53
C TRP A 66 -4.87 12.53 -1.79
N LEU A 67 -3.55 12.32 -1.66
CA LEU A 67 -2.74 11.87 -2.77
C LEU A 67 -3.14 10.45 -3.22
N ALA A 68 -3.37 9.53 -2.27
CA ALA A 68 -3.84 8.18 -2.58
C ALA A 68 -5.19 8.21 -3.31
N GLU A 69 -6.17 8.95 -2.79
CA GLU A 69 -7.49 9.11 -3.43
C GLU A 69 -7.37 9.66 -4.85
N ARG A 70 -6.46 10.62 -5.09
CA ARG A 70 -6.27 11.20 -6.41
C ARG A 70 -5.56 10.25 -7.38
N LEU A 71 -4.66 9.39 -6.89
CA LEU A 71 -3.95 8.38 -7.67
C LEU A 71 -4.79 7.13 -7.96
N GLU A 72 -5.77 6.81 -7.12
CA GLU A 72 -6.71 5.71 -7.36
C GLU A 72 -7.75 6.05 -8.44
N ARG A 73 -8.18 7.31 -8.54
CA ARG A 73 -9.15 7.77 -9.56
C ARG A 73 -8.76 7.50 -11.02
N PRO A 74 -7.52 7.71 -11.50
CA PRO A 74 -7.14 7.40 -12.88
C PRO A 74 -7.02 5.90 -13.16
N ALA A 75 -7.00 5.02 -12.15
CA ALA A 75 -7.00 3.57 -12.36
C ALA A 75 -8.40 3.01 -12.76
N LEU A 76 -9.45 3.83 -12.71
CA LEU A 76 -10.82 3.46 -13.12
C LEU A 76 -11.20 3.90 -14.55
N ASN A 77 -10.28 4.52 -15.29
CA ASN A 77 -10.50 4.92 -16.70
C ASN A 77 -9.60 4.10 -17.65
N LYS A 78 -9.69 2.78 -17.61
CA LYS A 78 -9.18 1.88 -18.65
C LYS A 78 -10.23 0.85 -19.01
#